data_AF-A0A3C2BRA2-F1
#
_entry.id   AF-A0A3C2BRA2-F1
#
_cell.length_a   1.000
_cell.length_b   1.000
_cell.length_c   1.000
_cell.angle_alpha   90.00
_cell.angle_beta   90.00
_cell.angle_gamma   90.00
#
_symmetry.space_group_name_H-M   'P 1'
#
loop_
_entity.id
_entity.type
_entity.pdbx_description
1 polymer ?
#
loop_
_entity_poly.entity_id
_entity_poly.type
_entity_poly.pdbx_seq_one_letter_code
_entity_poly.pdbx_strand_id
1 'polypeptide(L)'
;MSAKLRLIVGADDAGFEYKEALKADLEASDLVESVTDVGVDAASHTPYPSVAIAAAELIAAGKADRALLVCGTGLGVAIAANKVPGIRAVTAHDSYSVERSILSNN
;
A
#
# COMPACT_ATOMS: atom_id res chain seq x y z
N MET A 1 -14.20 15.04 -13.29
CA MET A 1 -13.38 13.82 -13.26
C MET A 1 -12.61 13.83 -11.96
N SER A 2 -12.64 12.75 -11.18
CA SER A 2 -11.77 12.64 -9.99
C SER A 2 -10.31 12.75 -10.43
N ALA A 3 -9.46 13.41 -9.64
CA ALA A 3 -8.02 13.37 -9.88
C ALA A 3 -7.54 11.91 -9.85
N LYS A 4 -6.59 11.57 -10.74
CA LYS A 4 -5.93 10.26 -10.74
C LYS A 4 -5.06 10.13 -9.48
N LEU A 5 -4.86 8.91 -9.00
CA LEU A 5 -4.09 8.65 -7.79
C LEU A 5 -2.66 8.23 -8.10
N ARG A 6 -1.69 8.78 -7.36
CA ARG A 6 -0.31 8.30 -7.29
C ARG A 6 -0.23 7.25 -6.19
N LEU A 7 0.06 6.01 -6.55
CA LEU A 7 0.02 4.87 -5.63
C LEU A 7 1.43 4.36 -5.32
N ILE A 8 1.58 3.81 -4.12
CA ILE A 8 2.74 3.01 -3.73
C ILE A 8 2.29 1.56 -3.56
N VAL A 9 3.08 0.61 -4.06
CA VAL A 9 2.92 -0.82 -3.74
C VAL A 9 4.12 -1.30 -2.95
N GLY A 10 3.88 -2.20 -2.00
CA GLY A 10 4.95 -2.85 -1.27
C GLY A 10 4.52 -4.15 -0.62
N ALA A 11 5.46 -5.06 -0.43
CA ALA A 11 5.24 -6.33 0.25
C ALA A 11 6.47 -6.83 1.01
N ASP A 12 6.27 -7.76 1.94
CA ASP A 12 7.30 -8.71 2.36
C ASP A 12 7.35 -9.93 1.41
N ASP A 13 8.20 -10.90 1.73
CA ASP A 13 8.40 -12.12 0.93
C ASP A 13 7.09 -12.90 0.72
N ALA A 14 6.25 -13.00 1.76
CA ALA A 14 4.96 -13.67 1.67
C ALA A 14 3.95 -12.96 0.75
N GLY A 15 4.12 -11.67 0.48
CA GLY A 15 3.21 -10.87 -0.35
C GLY A 15 3.69 -10.61 -1.78
N PHE A 16 4.90 -11.06 -2.16
CA PHE A 16 5.55 -10.67 -3.41
C PHE A 16 4.71 -10.96 -4.66
N GLU A 17 4.21 -12.19 -4.82
CA GLU A 17 3.45 -12.58 -6.01
C GLU A 17 2.16 -11.77 -6.17
N TYR A 18 1.44 -11.54 -5.06
CA TYR A 18 0.23 -10.73 -5.05
C TYR A 18 0.52 -9.26 -5.33
N LYS A 19 1.63 -8.72 -4.81
CA LYS A 19 2.06 -7.34 -5.09
C LYS A 19 2.32 -7.14 -6.58
N GLU A 20 3.03 -8.06 -7.25
CA GLU A 20 3.30 -7.95 -8.69
C GLU A 20 2.01 -8.03 -9.52
N ALA A 21 1.09 -8.94 -9.20
CA ALA A 21 -0.20 -9.03 -9.88
C ALA A 21 -1.05 -7.76 -9.71
N LEU A 22 -1.19 -7.29 -8.47
CA LEU A 22 -1.98 -6.09 -8.16
C LEU A 22 -1.34 -4.82 -8.74
N LYS A 23 -0.01 -4.74 -8.77
CA LYS A 23 0.71 -3.64 -9.44
C LYS A 23 0.36 -3.57 -10.91
N ALA A 24 0.36 -4.69 -11.63
CA ALA A 24 0.00 -4.73 -13.04
C ALA A 24 -1.46 -4.25 -13.27
N ASP A 25 -2.40 -4.68 -12.41
CA ASP A 25 -3.80 -4.23 -12.47
C ASP A 25 -3.93 -2.70 -12.23
N LEU A 26 -3.16 -2.17 -11.28
CA LEU A 26 -3.14 -0.73 -10.98
C LEU A 26 -2.52 0.09 -12.12
N GLU A 27 -1.41 -0.37 -12.72
CA GLU A 27 -0.76 0.29 -13.85
C GLU A 27 -1.66 0.32 -15.11
N ALA A 28 -2.55 -0.67 -15.26
CA ALA A 28 -3.52 -0.72 -16.35
C ALA A 28 -4.78 0.14 -16.11
N SER A 29 -4.96 0.71 -14.91
CA SER A 29 -6.18 1.44 -14.54
C SER A 29 -6.13 2.92 -14.91
N ASP A 30 -7.16 3.41 -15.59
CA ASP A 30 -7.30 4.84 -15.92
C ASP A 30 -7.45 5.78 -14.70
N LEU A 31 -7.72 5.21 -13.52
CA LEU A 31 -7.83 5.95 -12.25
C LEU A 31 -6.48 6.20 -11.57
N VAL A 32 -5.42 5.55 -12.05
CA VAL A 32 -4.07 5.61 -11.47
C VAL A 32 -3.18 6.46 -12.39
N GLU A 33 -2.43 7.38 -11.78
CA GLU A 33 -1.47 8.23 -12.49
C GLU A 33 -0.11 7.55 -12.60
N SER A 34 0.35 6.94 -11.50
CA SER A 34 1.64 6.28 -11.40
C SER A 34 1.65 5.28 -10.25
N VAL A 35 2.44 4.22 -10.39
CA VAL A 35 2.69 3.25 -9.32
C VAL A 35 4.18 3.27 -8.97
N THR A 36 4.51 3.51 -7.70
CA THR A 36 5.86 3.39 -7.15
C THR A 36 5.99 2.10 -6.37
N ASP A 37 6.97 1.27 -6.71
CA ASP A 37 7.24 0.01 -6.01
C ASP A 37 8.36 0.21 -4.99
N VAL A 38 8.06 0.05 -3.70
CA VAL A 38 9.04 0.17 -2.61
C VAL A 38 9.62 -1.20 -2.19
N GLY A 39 9.37 -2.24 -3.00
CA GLY A 39 9.85 -3.59 -2.77
C GLY A 39 8.89 -4.45 -1.94
N VAL A 40 9.25 -5.69 -1.61
CA VAL A 40 10.53 -6.34 -1.93
C VAL A 40 10.64 -6.90 -3.35
N ASP A 41 11.87 -7.25 -3.74
CA ASP A 41 12.15 -8.15 -4.86
C ASP A 41 12.05 -9.63 -4.41
N ALA A 42 12.03 -10.56 -5.36
CA ALA A 42 11.81 -11.99 -5.10
C ALA A 42 12.87 -12.66 -4.20
N ALA A 43 14.03 -12.03 -3.98
CA ALA A 43 15.15 -12.61 -3.22
C ALA A 43 15.38 -11.93 -1.86
N SER A 44 14.55 -10.95 -1.51
CA SER A 44 14.76 -10.10 -0.35
C SER A 44 13.93 -10.55 0.85
N HIS A 45 14.62 -10.73 1.98
CA HIS A 45 14.02 -10.98 3.29
C HIS A 45 13.82 -9.67 4.08
N THR A 46 13.54 -8.56 3.39
CA THR A 46 13.32 -7.29 4.09
C THR A 46 12.09 -7.41 4.99
N PRO A 47 12.21 -7.13 6.29
CA PRO A 47 11.08 -7.22 7.20
C PRO A 47 9.95 -6.27 6.79
N TYR A 48 8.70 -6.74 6.92
CA TYR A 48 7.50 -5.95 6.61
C TYR A 48 7.47 -4.52 7.20
N PRO A 49 8.02 -4.22 8.41
CA PRO A 49 7.98 -2.86 8.93
C PRO A 49 8.76 -1.87 8.07
N SER A 50 9.89 -2.27 7.50
CA SER A 50 10.74 -1.40 6.68
C SER A 50 10.00 -0.95 5.43
N VAL A 51 9.32 -1.88 4.76
CA VAL A 51 8.52 -1.61 3.55
C VAL A 51 7.32 -0.73 3.88
N ALA A 52 6.59 -1.06 4.95
CA ALA A 52 5.41 -0.31 5.37
C ALA A 52 5.73 1.13 5.80
N ILE A 53 6.82 1.33 6.54
CA ILE A 53 7.26 2.67 6.97
C ILE A 53 7.74 3.49 5.78
N ALA A 54 8.52 2.91 4.86
CA ALA A 54 8.98 3.62 3.67
C ALA A 54 7.80 4.12 2.81
N ALA A 55 6.79 3.28 2.59
CA ALA A 55 5.56 3.69 1.88
C ALA A 55 4.82 4.81 2.63
N ALA A 56 4.64 4.65 3.94
CA ALA A 56 3.93 5.60 4.78
C ALA A 56 4.64 6.97 4.85
N GLU A 57 5.97 7.01 4.93
CA GLU A 57 6.76 8.25 4.93
C GLU A 57 6.66 9.00 3.59
N LEU A 58 6.62 8.29 2.46
CA LEU A 58 6.43 8.92 1.15
C LEU A 58 5.06 9.59 1.02
N ILE A 59 4.00 8.98 1.57
CA ILE A 59 2.66 9.59 1.63
C ILE A 59 2.68 10.80 2.57
N ALA A 60 3.25 10.68 3.76
CA ALA A 60 3.36 11.78 4.72
C ALA A 60 4.14 12.98 4.15
N ALA A 61 5.10 12.73 3.26
CA ALA A 61 5.86 13.74 2.53
C ALA A 61 5.15 14.30 1.28
N GLY A 62 3.91 13.88 0.97
CA GLY A 62 3.14 14.34 -0.19
C GLY A 62 3.60 13.79 -1.54
N LYS A 63 4.46 12.76 -1.54
CA LYS A 63 5.02 12.16 -2.76
C LYS A 63 4.10 11.13 -3.41
N ALA A 64 3.10 10.65 -2.68
CA ALA A 64 2.05 9.76 -3.16
C ALA A 64 0.74 10.03 -2.41
N ASP A 65 -0.36 9.52 -2.93
CA ASP A 65 -1.70 9.74 -2.36
C ASP A 65 -2.13 8.56 -1.48
N ARG A 66 -1.82 7.31 -1.87
CA ARG A 66 -2.16 6.09 -1.12
C ARG A 66 -1.11 4.99 -1.31
N ALA A 67 -1.13 3.98 -0.44
CA ALA A 67 -0.34 2.76 -0.56
C ALA A 67 -1.22 1.51 -0.49
N LEU A 68 -0.85 0.50 -1.28
CA LEU A 68 -1.34 -0.86 -1.22
C LEU A 68 -0.20 -1.76 -0.71
N LEU A 69 -0.36 -2.29 0.50
CA LEU A 69 0.66 -3.09 1.17
C LEU A 69 0.17 -4.53 1.34
N VAL A 70 1.01 -5.49 0.98
CA VAL A 70 0.70 -6.92 1.04
C VAL A 70 1.69 -7.62 1.96
N CYS A 71 1.20 -8.40 2.91
CA CYS A 71 2.02 -9.39 3.60
C CYS A 71 1.17 -10.63 3.85
N GLY A 72 1.72 -11.65 4.52
CA GLY A 72 0.98 -12.90 4.75
C GLY A 72 -0.43 -12.74 5.36
N THR A 73 -0.67 -11.70 6.16
CA THR A 73 -2.00 -11.41 6.75
C THR A 73 -2.51 -9.99 6.54
N GLY A 74 -1.67 -9.09 6.02
CA GLY A 74 -1.92 -7.64 5.98
C GLY A 74 -1.86 -6.93 7.35
N LEU A 75 -1.75 -7.64 8.47
CA LEU A 75 -1.81 -7.06 9.82
C LEU A 75 -0.53 -6.29 10.19
N GLY A 76 0.63 -6.91 9.96
CA GLY A 76 1.92 -6.34 10.35
C GLY A 76 2.20 -5.01 9.64
N VAL A 77 1.95 -4.96 8.33
CA VAL A 77 2.14 -3.75 7.52
C VAL A 77 1.20 -2.62 7.96
N ALA A 78 -0.06 -2.92 8.27
CA ALA A 78 -1.00 -1.93 8.78
C ALA A 78 -0.57 -1.39 10.15
N ILE A 79 -0.11 -2.25 11.06
CA ILE A 79 0.41 -1.84 12.38
C ILE A 79 1.63 -0.91 12.23
N ALA A 80 2.57 -1.26 11.35
CA ALA A 80 3.79 -0.49 11.13
C ALA A 80 3.52 0.86 10.46
N ALA A 81 2.71 0.89 9.39
CA ALA A 81 2.38 2.13 8.67
C ALA A 81 1.66 3.15 9.57
N ASN A 82 0.76 2.70 10.45
CA ASN A 82 0.09 3.57 11.43
C ASN A 82 1.03 4.21 12.47
N LYS A 83 2.29 3.79 12.55
CA LYS A 83 3.29 4.45 13.42
C LYS A 83 3.85 5.73 12.83
N VAL A 84 3.67 5.97 11.52
CA VAL A 84 4.07 7.22 10.88
C VAL A 84 3.00 8.29 11.15
N PRO A 85 3.36 9.43 11.77
CA PRO A 85 2.40 10.49 12.06
C PRO A 85 1.67 10.99 10.81
N GLY A 86 0.35 11.10 10.91
CA GLY A 86 -0.52 11.54 9.80
C GLY A 86 -1.03 10.42 8.90
N ILE A 87 -0.51 9.19 9.05
CA ILE A 87 -0.92 8.02 8.26
C ILE A 87 -2.02 7.24 8.98
N ARG A 88 -2.95 6.73 8.18
CA ARG A 88 -4.01 5.80 8.59
C ARG A 88 -3.95 4.60 7.66
N ALA A 89 -3.72 3.43 8.22
CA ALA A 89 -3.63 2.18 7.47
C ALA A 89 -4.59 1.14 8.05
N VAL A 90 -5.16 0.31 7.19
CA VAL A 90 -6.11 -0.74 7.58
C VAL A 90 -5.81 -2.03 6.85
N THR A 91 -6.22 -3.15 7.44
CA THR A 91 -6.37 -4.43 6.75
C THR A 91 -7.85 -4.62 6.43
N ALA A 92 -8.20 -4.79 5.16
CA ALA A 92 -9.60 -4.96 4.72
C ALA A 92 -9.69 -6.04 3.65
N HIS A 93 -10.53 -7.05 3.87
CA HIS A 93 -10.70 -8.22 2.97
C HIS A 93 -12.15 -8.39 2.48
N ASP A 94 -12.97 -7.35 2.61
CA ASP A 94 -14.33 -7.31 2.10
C ASP A 94 -14.66 -5.90 1.57
N SER A 95 -15.60 -5.83 0.63
CA SER A 95 -15.94 -4.59 -0.07
C SER A 95 -16.47 -3.51 0.86
N TYR A 96 -17.18 -3.90 1.93
CA TYR A 96 -17.73 -2.94 2.90
C TYR A 96 -16.60 -2.30 3.70
N SER A 97 -15.68 -3.09 4.25
CA SER A 97 -14.51 -2.57 4.97
C SER A 97 -13.64 -1.67 4.07
N VAL A 98 -13.44 -2.03 2.80
CA VAL A 98 -12.70 -1.19 1.84
C VAL A 98 -13.41 0.15 1.63
N GLU A 99 -14.73 0.17 1.41
CA GLU A 99 -15.49 1.42 1.27
C GLU A 99 -15.38 2.28 2.53
N ARG A 100 -15.58 1.68 3.72
CA ARG A 100 -15.54 2.40 4.99
C ARG A 100 -14.15 2.91 5.33
N SER A 101 -13.09 2.23 4.88
CA SER A 101 -11.71 2.70 5.07
C SER A 101 -11.50 4.09 4.50
N ILE A 102 -12.18 4.43 3.41
CA ILE A 102 -12.08 5.74 2.77
C ILE A 102 -13.18 6.69 3.28
N LEU A 103 -14.44 6.27 3.20
CA LEU A 103 -15.58 7.16 3.48
C LEU A 103 -15.75 7.49 4.97
N SER A 104 -15.23 6.66 5.88
CA SER A 104 -15.21 6.95 7.33
C SER A 104 -13.86 7.42 7.82
N ASN A 105 -12.78 6.76 7.38
CA ASN A 105 -11.46 6.90 8.00
C ASN A 105 -10.51 7.80 7.22
N ASN A 106 -10.91 8.28 6.04
CA ASN A 106 -10.08 9.02 5.10
C ASN A 106 -8.82 8.24 4.73
#